data_AF-A0A2V6K0F4-F1
#
_entry.id   AF-A0A2V6K0F4-F1
#
_cell.length_a   1.000
_cell.length_b   1.000
_cell.length_c   1.000
_cell.angle_alpha   90.00
_cell.angle_beta   90.00
_cell.angle_gamma   90.00
#
_symmetry.space_group_name_H-M   'P 1'
#
loop_
_entity.id
_entity.type
_entity.pdbx_description
1 polymer ?
#
loop_
_entity_poly.entity_id
_entity_poly.type
_entity_poly.pdbx_seq_one_letter_code
_entity_poly.pdbx_strand_id
1 'polypeptide(L)'
;MGPIMLLRNVTVVLFCAISSALAQTQQPAPTPSIVYAVHNPDSIKDYNTNPRVVREMVNRLVLAATGQSDAAKAWTSLVSPDERVG
;
A
#
# COMPACT_ATOMS: atom_id res chain seq x y z
N MET A 1 11.97 -29.82 51.22
CA MET A 1 11.73 -28.96 50.04
C MET A 1 12.79 -29.29 48.99
N GLY A 2 12.44 -30.13 48.02
CA GLY A 2 13.40 -30.87 47.20
C GLY A 2 13.58 -30.34 45.76
N PRO A 3 14.52 -30.95 45.00
CA PRO A 3 14.96 -30.54 43.66
C PRO A 3 13.86 -30.46 42.59
N ILE A 4 12.69 -31.05 42.86
CA ILE A 4 11.51 -31.09 41.98
C ILE A 4 10.94 -29.68 41.73
N MET A 5 10.99 -28.79 42.72
CA MET A 5 10.48 -27.43 42.59
C MET A 5 11.39 -26.55 41.72
N LEU A 6 12.70 -26.78 41.79
CA LEU A 6 13.71 -26.08 40.98
C LEU A 6 13.60 -26.48 39.51
N LEU A 7 13.42 -27.78 39.24
CA LEU A 7 13.30 -28.32 37.88
C LEU A 7 12.09 -27.73 37.15
N ARG A 8 10.95 -27.59 37.84
CA ARG A 8 9.69 -27.03 37.29
C ARG A 8 9.85 -25.57 36.89
N ASN A 9 10.51 -24.76 37.71
CA ASN A 9 10.72 -23.34 37.38
C ASN A 9 11.63 -23.17 36.16
N VAL A 10 12.68 -24.00 36.04
CA VAL A 10 13.56 -24.01 34.86
C VAL A 10 12.78 -24.42 33.61
N THR A 11 11.88 -25.41 33.71
CA THR A 11 11.07 -25.84 32.55
C THR A 11 10.13 -24.74 32.09
N VAL A 12 9.49 -24.01 33.02
CA VAL A 12 8.57 -22.91 32.68
C VAL A 12 9.31 -21.75 32.02
N VAL A 13 10.48 -21.36 32.55
CA VAL A 13 11.29 -20.28 31.97
C VAL A 13 11.78 -20.66 30.56
N LEU A 14 12.24 -21.89 30.39
CA LEU A 14 12.69 -22.39 29.09
C LEU A 14 11.56 -22.43 28.07
N PHE A 15 10.36 -22.89 28.47
CA PHE A 15 9.18 -22.92 27.61
C PHE A 15 8.74 -21.51 27.19
N CYS A 16 8.68 -20.55 28.12
CA CYS A 16 8.37 -19.15 27.81
C CYS A 16 9.37 -18.50 26.85
N ALA A 17 10.67 -18.81 26.99
CA ALA A 17 11.72 -18.26 26.13
C ALA A 17 11.63 -18.78 24.69
N ILE A 18 11.35 -20.08 24.50
CA ILE A 18 11.26 -20.70 23.17
C ILE A 18 10.01 -20.22 22.41
N SER A 19 8.86 -20.08 23.09
CA SER A 19 7.64 -19.54 22.47
C SER A 19 7.82 -18.11 21.97
N SER A 20 8.60 -17.29 22.69
CA SER A 20 8.86 -15.89 22.31
C SER A 20 9.81 -15.78 21.11
N ALA A 21 10.80 -16.67 21.00
CA ALA A 21 11.75 -16.69 19.90
C ALA A 21 11.12 -17.16 18.58
N LEU A 22 10.15 -18.09 18.64
CA LEU A 22 9.47 -18.62 17.45
C LEU A 22 8.31 -17.72 16.96
N ALA A 23 7.84 -16.77 17.77
CA ALA A 23 6.77 -15.84 17.41
C ALA A 23 7.24 -14.67 16.53
N GLN A 24 8.56 -14.44 16.42
CA GLN A 24 9.11 -13.37 15.59
C GLN A 24 9.28 -13.86 14.14
N THR A 25 8.17 -13.95 13.41
CA THR A 25 8.23 -14.02 11.96
C THR A 25 8.90 -12.76 11.43
N GLN A 26 9.81 -12.90 10.47
CA GLN A 26 10.47 -11.76 9.82
C GLN A 26 9.42 -10.76 9.31
N GLN A 27 9.42 -9.54 9.87
CA GLN A 27 8.51 -8.49 9.43
C GLN A 27 8.69 -8.31 7.92
N PRO A 28 7.62 -8.43 7.10
CA PRO A 28 7.73 -8.16 5.67
C PRO A 28 8.32 -6.77 5.46
N ALA A 29 9.27 -6.64 4.54
CA ALA A 29 9.75 -5.33 4.14
C ALA A 29 8.55 -4.47 3.71
N PRO A 30 8.50 -3.18 4.10
CA PRO A 30 7.39 -2.32 3.72
C PRO A 30 7.27 -2.29 2.19
N THR A 31 6.07 -2.53 1.67
CA THR A 31 5.81 -2.40 0.24
C THR A 31 6.02 -0.95 -0.18
N PRO A 32 6.91 -0.66 -1.14
CA PRO A 32 7.13 0.71 -1.59
C PRO A 32 5.87 1.25 -2.27
N SER A 33 5.57 2.52 -2.04
CA SER A 33 4.52 3.24 -2.77
C SER A 33 5.08 3.83 -4.06
N ILE A 34 4.37 3.67 -5.17
CA ILE A 34 4.73 4.28 -6.45
C ILE A 34 3.99 5.62 -6.58
N VAL A 35 4.73 6.71 -6.81
CA VAL A 35 4.17 8.05 -7.02
C VAL A 35 4.30 8.42 -8.50
N TYR A 36 3.17 8.76 -9.11
CA TYR A 36 3.13 9.22 -10.49
C TYR A 36 3.01 10.74 -10.54
N ALA A 37 3.75 11.39 -11.45
CA ALA A 37 3.70 12.83 -11.65
C ALA A 37 3.64 13.17 -13.14
N VAL A 38 2.83 14.17 -13.48
CA VAL A 38 2.73 14.75 -14.82
C VAL A 38 2.71 16.26 -14.68
N HIS A 39 3.32 16.96 -15.62
CA HIS A 39 3.39 18.40 -15.63
C HIS A 39 2.90 18.94 -16.98
N ASN A 40 2.09 20.00 -16.93
CA ASN A 40 1.70 20.80 -18.08
C ASN A 40 1.65 22.27 -17.65
N PRO A 41 2.38 23.20 -18.31
CA PRO A 41 2.38 24.61 -17.93
C PRO A 41 1.02 25.28 -18.09
N ASP A 42 0.15 24.78 -18.98
CA ASP A 42 -1.20 25.30 -19.21
C ASP A 42 -2.24 24.80 -18.19
N SER A 43 -1.81 23.97 -17.23
CA SER A 43 -2.70 23.39 -16.21
C SER A 43 -3.20 24.42 -15.20
N ILE A 44 -2.43 25.48 -14.96
CA ILE A 44 -2.78 26.59 -14.09
C ILE A 44 -2.33 27.88 -14.78
N LYS A 45 -3.25 28.84 -14.93
CA LYS A 45 -2.96 30.17 -15.42
C LYS A 45 -3.62 31.19 -14.52
N ASP A 46 -2.89 32.22 -14.10
CA ASP A 46 -3.40 33.28 -13.21
C ASP A 46 -4.10 32.70 -11.96
N TYR A 47 -3.48 31.70 -11.34
CA TYR A 47 -4.01 30.93 -10.19
C TYR A 47 -5.34 30.19 -10.44
N ASN A 48 -5.83 30.16 -11.67
CA ASN A 48 -7.00 29.41 -12.07
C ASN A 48 -6.59 28.11 -12.74
N THR A 49 -7.15 27.00 -12.26
CA THR A 49 -6.95 25.70 -12.88
C THR A 49 -7.65 25.64 -14.23
N ASN A 50 -6.98 25.05 -15.22
CA ASN A 50 -7.61 24.65 -16.47
C ASN A 50 -8.16 23.22 -16.32
N PRO A 51 -9.47 23.04 -16.07
CA PRO A 51 -10.04 21.73 -15.76
C PRO A 51 -9.93 20.74 -16.92
N ARG A 52 -9.85 21.22 -18.17
CA ARG A 52 -9.65 20.37 -19.34
C ARG A 52 -8.24 19.77 -19.34
N VAL A 53 -7.22 20.61 -19.15
CA VAL A 53 -5.81 20.18 -19.15
C VAL A 53 -5.54 19.27 -17.95
N VAL A 54 -6.08 19.59 -16.77
CA VAL A 54 -5.92 18.73 -15.60
C VAL A 54 -6.57 17.37 -15.80
N ARG A 55 -7.79 17.32 -16.34
CA ARG A 55 -8.45 16.03 -16.62
C ARG A 55 -7.65 15.18 -17.61
N GLU A 56 -7.09 15.80 -18.64
CA GLU A 56 -6.24 15.12 -19.62
C GLU A 56 -4.95 14.59 -18.97
N MET A 57 -4.30 15.40 -18.14
CA MET A 57 -3.14 14.98 -17.36
C MET A 57 -3.44 13.78 -16.47
N VAL A 58 -4.56 13.80 -15.74
CA VAL A 58 -4.98 12.69 -14.88
C VAL A 58 -5.27 11.44 -15.72
N ASN A 59 -5.99 11.57 -16.84
CA ASN A 59 -6.26 10.44 -17.73
C ASN A 59 -4.96 9.79 -18.24
N ARG A 60 -3.97 10.57 -18.63
CA ARG A 60 -2.66 10.05 -19.06
C ARG A 60 -1.94 9.29 -17.94
N LEU A 61 -2.03 9.76 -16.70
CA LEU A 61 -1.48 9.03 -15.55
C LEU A 61 -2.20 7.71 -15.32
N VAL A 62 -3.53 7.70 -15.39
CA VAL A 62 -4.33 6.49 -15.20
C VAL A 62 -4.07 5.46 -16.29
N LEU A 63 -3.92 5.88 -17.55
CA LEU A 63 -3.47 5.01 -18.65
C LEU A 63 -2.08 4.42 -18.36
N ALA A 64 -1.12 5.26 -17.95
CA ALA A 64 0.25 4.82 -17.68
C ALA A 64 0.35 3.87 -16.47
N ALA A 65 -0.42 4.11 -15.42
CA ALA A 65 -0.45 3.29 -14.22
C ALA A 65 -1.11 1.92 -14.45
N THR A 66 -2.11 1.85 -15.34
CA THR A 66 -2.88 0.62 -15.60
C THR A 66 -2.40 -0.15 -16.84
N GLY A 67 -1.61 0.48 -17.72
CA GLY A 67 -1.20 -0.11 -19.00
C GLY A 67 -2.32 -0.22 -20.04
N GLN A 68 -3.49 0.36 -19.77
CA GLN A 68 -4.63 0.37 -20.68
C GLN A 68 -4.46 1.44 -21.76
N SER A 69 -5.09 1.24 -22.92
CA SER A 69 -5.08 2.20 -24.04
C SER A 69 -6.31 3.11 -24.09
N ASP A 70 -7.34 2.81 -23.29
CA ASP A 70 -8.60 3.55 -23.24
C ASP A 70 -8.87 4.05 -21.81
N ALA A 71 -9.22 5.33 -21.68
CA ALA A 71 -9.34 5.97 -20.37
C ALA A 71 -10.52 5.40 -19.56
N ALA A 72 -11.64 5.06 -20.22
CA ALA A 72 -12.79 4.50 -19.52
C ALA A 72 -12.48 3.11 -18.96
N LYS A 73 -11.83 2.25 -19.75
CA LYS A 73 -11.33 0.94 -19.29
C LYS A 73 -10.32 1.07 -18.16
N ALA A 74 -9.40 2.02 -18.27
CA ALA A 74 -8.38 2.27 -17.26
C ALA A 74 -9.00 2.66 -15.91
N TRP A 75 -9.90 3.65 -15.91
CA TRP A 75 -10.63 4.03 -14.71
C TRP A 75 -11.48 2.89 -14.13
N THR A 76 -12.19 2.15 -14.99
CA THR A 76 -13.00 0.99 -14.56
C THR A 76 -12.15 -0.10 -13.91
N SER A 77 -10.88 -0.25 -14.30
CA SER A 77 -9.97 -1.23 -13.68
C SER A 77 -9.48 -0.84 -12.28
N LEU A 78 -9.64 0.43 -11.89
CA LEU A 78 -9.22 0.96 -10.60
C LEU A 78 -10.36 1.04 -9.57
N VAL A 79 -11.61 0.87 -10.01
CA VAL A 79 -12.80 1.03 -9.16
C VAL A 79 -13.52 -0.31 -9.03
N SER A 80 -14.28 -0.46 -7.96
CA SER A 80 -15.16 -1.62 -7.76
C SER A 80 -16.32 -1.59 -8.77
N PRO A 81 -16.94 -2.75 -9.10
CA PRO A 81 -18.01 -2.81 -10.11
C PRO A 81 -19.22 -1.90 -9.86
N ASP A 82 -19.51 -1.59 -8.59
CA ASP A 82 -20.62 -0.74 -8.18
C ASP A 82 -20.24 0.75 -8.07
N GLU A 83 -18.97 1.10 -8.26
CA GLU A 83 -18.47 2.46 -8.21
C GLU A 83 -18.56 3.14 -9.58
N ARG A 84 -18.81 4.45 -9.58
CA ARG A 84 -18.95 5.25 -10.79
C ARG A 84 -17.86 6.30 -10.88
N VAL A 85 -17.37 6.51 -12.09
CA VAL A 85 -16.37 7.52 -12.44
C VAL A 85 -17.10 8.68 -13.15
N GLY A 86 -16.88 9.92 -12.71
CA GLY A 86 -17.60 11.11 -13.18
C GLY A 86 -16.79 12.39 -13.12
#